data_AF-A0A938B1B7-F1
#
_entry.id   AF-A0A938B1B7-F1
#
_cell.length_a   1.000
_cell.length_b   1.000
_cell.length_c   1.000
_cell.angle_alpha   90.00
_cell.angle_beta   90.00
_cell.angle_gamma   90.00
#
_symmetry.space_group_name_H-M   'P 1'
#
loop_
_entity.id
_entity.type
_entity.pdbx_description
1 polymer ?
#
loop_
_entity_poly.entity_id
_entity_poly.type
_entity_poly.pdbx_seq_one_letter_code
_entity_poly.pdbx_strand_id
1 'polypeptide(L)'
;EGIVENAQDALKEAKKIGFPVFIKACAGGGGKGIRIAYNEEEFVRQFSAARAEAEVSFNNPDVYLEKMIVNPRHIEVQVIGDKHGNYVYLGERDCTIQRRRQKLIEEAPSPILTPSLRKKVGEAAVAIVKAAGYHSVGTVEFLLDQEMNFYFMEVNTRIQVEHTITEELTGVDLAREQIKIARGEKLSFKQKDVEFKGHIIQFRINAENPSTNFSPSPGKLEYYIPPGGPHVRVDSACYSGYKIPPNYDSMIAKLIVKGADRAEAIAVAKRALKEFHIGGVHSTISFHQYMLQDKRFLENDYVISYIDQLISEGCTFQVKTHEKFHE
;
A
#
# COMPACT_ATOMS: atom_id res chain seq x y z
N GLU A 1 -6.52 -23.73 -15.84
CA GLU A 1 -7.67 -23.41 -16.70
C GLU A 1 -8.91 -23.33 -15.80
N GLY A 2 -9.45 -22.13 -15.62
CA GLY A 2 -10.54 -21.81 -14.68
C GLY A 2 -11.81 -21.33 -15.40
N ILE A 3 -12.03 -21.86 -16.60
CA ILE A 3 -13.16 -21.52 -17.46
C ILE A 3 -14.41 -22.23 -16.91
N VAL A 4 -15.52 -21.52 -16.84
CA VAL A 4 -16.79 -22.05 -16.38
C VAL A 4 -17.79 -22.08 -17.55
N GLU A 5 -18.14 -23.27 -18.02
CA GLU A 5 -18.86 -23.46 -19.29
C GLU A 5 -20.37 -23.29 -19.19
N ASN A 6 -20.97 -23.53 -18.03
CA ASN A 6 -22.42 -23.44 -17.83
C ASN A 6 -22.76 -22.68 -16.55
N ALA A 7 -23.95 -22.04 -16.53
CA ALA A 7 -24.34 -21.15 -15.44
C ALA A 7 -24.50 -21.87 -14.08
N GLN A 8 -24.86 -23.16 -14.08
CA GLN A 8 -25.03 -23.92 -12.84
C GLN A 8 -23.68 -24.22 -12.17
N ASP A 9 -22.71 -24.68 -12.94
CA ASP A 9 -21.36 -24.95 -12.43
C ASP A 9 -20.63 -23.66 -12.10
N ALA A 10 -20.81 -22.61 -12.93
CA ALA A 10 -20.33 -21.27 -12.62
C ALA A 10 -20.90 -20.75 -11.28
N LEU A 11 -22.19 -20.98 -11.00
CA LEU A 11 -22.80 -20.57 -9.74
C LEU A 11 -22.25 -21.37 -8.54
N LYS A 12 -22.01 -22.68 -8.70
CA LYS A 12 -21.36 -23.49 -7.66
C LYS A 12 -19.95 -22.98 -7.35
N GLU A 13 -19.16 -22.67 -8.38
CA GLU A 13 -17.83 -22.09 -8.21
C GLU A 13 -17.91 -20.69 -7.58
N ALA A 14 -18.85 -19.84 -8.00
CA ALA A 14 -19.09 -18.53 -7.38
C ALA A 14 -19.43 -18.64 -5.89
N LYS A 15 -20.22 -19.64 -5.47
CA LYS A 15 -20.50 -19.91 -4.05
C LYS A 15 -19.26 -20.35 -3.28
N LYS A 16 -18.38 -21.15 -3.89
CA LYS A 16 -17.11 -21.57 -3.27
C LYS A 16 -16.13 -20.40 -3.11
N ILE A 17 -16.05 -19.54 -4.12
CA ILE A 17 -15.27 -18.29 -4.09
C ILE A 17 -15.87 -17.32 -3.07
N GLY A 18 -17.20 -17.31 -2.97
CA GLY A 18 -17.99 -16.39 -2.14
C GLY A 18 -18.22 -15.06 -2.84
N PHE A 19 -19.42 -14.51 -2.73
CA PHE A 19 -19.76 -13.21 -3.31
C PHE A 19 -19.15 -12.03 -2.54
N PRO A 20 -18.98 -10.84 -3.18
CA PRO A 20 -19.16 -10.57 -4.60
C PRO A 20 -18.05 -11.17 -5.47
N VAL A 21 -18.35 -11.41 -6.76
CA VAL A 21 -17.40 -11.97 -7.74
C VAL A 21 -17.34 -11.13 -9.01
N PHE A 22 -16.14 -11.06 -9.58
CA PHE A 22 -15.94 -10.63 -10.95
C PHE A 22 -16.20 -11.78 -11.91
N ILE A 23 -16.85 -11.48 -13.02
CA ILE A 23 -17.02 -12.36 -14.17
C ILE A 23 -16.25 -11.71 -15.31
N LYS A 24 -15.15 -12.32 -15.74
CA LYS A 24 -14.21 -11.74 -16.71
C LYS A 24 -14.13 -12.61 -17.96
N ALA A 25 -14.17 -11.99 -19.12
CA ALA A 25 -13.91 -12.65 -20.40
C ALA A 25 -12.45 -13.13 -20.48
N CYS A 26 -12.22 -14.35 -20.96
CA CYS A 26 -10.88 -14.93 -21.08
C CYS A 26 -10.02 -14.19 -22.12
N ALA A 27 -10.64 -13.72 -23.20
CA ALA A 27 -9.99 -12.94 -24.27
C ALA A 27 -10.07 -11.42 -24.05
N GLY A 28 -10.56 -10.96 -22.89
CA GLY A 28 -10.82 -9.56 -22.61
C GLY A 28 -9.58 -8.75 -22.21
N GLY A 29 -9.56 -7.46 -22.59
CA GLY A 29 -8.55 -6.48 -22.19
C GLY A 29 -9.11 -5.05 -22.14
N GLY A 30 -8.55 -4.19 -21.28
CA GLY A 30 -8.93 -2.76 -21.22
C GLY A 30 -10.28 -2.46 -20.57
N GLY A 31 -10.80 -3.34 -19.70
CA GLY A 31 -12.04 -3.12 -18.94
C GLY A 31 -13.34 -3.52 -19.65
N LYS A 32 -13.26 -4.03 -20.89
CA LYS A 32 -14.40 -4.63 -21.61
C LYS A 32 -14.58 -6.09 -21.21
N GLY A 33 -15.83 -6.57 -21.09
CA GLY A 33 -16.11 -7.95 -20.69
C GLY A 33 -15.87 -8.26 -19.20
N ILE A 34 -16.01 -7.25 -18.33
CA ILE A 34 -15.96 -7.42 -16.87
C ILE A 34 -17.34 -7.09 -16.31
N ARG A 35 -17.97 -8.07 -15.64
CA ARG A 35 -19.22 -7.88 -14.90
C ARG A 35 -19.00 -8.19 -13.41
N ILE A 36 -19.87 -7.66 -12.57
CA ILE A 36 -19.86 -7.88 -11.12
C ILE A 36 -21.20 -8.51 -10.73
N ALA A 37 -21.14 -9.55 -9.91
CA ALA A 37 -22.30 -10.13 -9.26
C ALA A 37 -22.13 -10.03 -7.74
N TYR A 38 -23.09 -9.40 -7.06
CA TYR A 38 -23.04 -9.22 -5.60
C TYR A 38 -23.69 -10.37 -4.82
N ASN A 39 -24.52 -11.17 -5.48
CA ASN A 39 -25.24 -12.28 -4.89
C ASN A 39 -25.60 -13.33 -5.97
N GLU A 40 -26.21 -14.42 -5.53
CA GLU A 40 -26.61 -15.53 -6.39
C GLU A 40 -27.64 -15.13 -7.46
N GLU A 41 -28.60 -14.26 -7.10
CA GLU A 41 -29.67 -13.82 -8.00
C GLU A 41 -29.12 -13.00 -9.16
N GLU A 42 -28.19 -12.10 -8.87
CA GLU A 42 -27.53 -11.30 -9.90
C GLU A 42 -26.59 -12.14 -10.77
N PHE A 43 -25.97 -13.17 -10.19
CA PHE A 43 -24.93 -13.95 -10.86
C PHE A 43 -25.38 -14.52 -12.20
N VAL A 44 -26.54 -15.18 -12.24
CA VAL A 44 -27.03 -15.85 -13.47
C VAL A 44 -27.21 -14.84 -14.61
N ARG A 45 -27.76 -13.66 -14.29
CA ARG A 45 -27.95 -12.56 -15.24
C ARG A 45 -26.61 -11.99 -15.71
N GLN A 46 -25.71 -11.70 -14.79
CA GLN A 46 -24.41 -11.09 -15.09
C GLN A 46 -23.48 -12.05 -15.85
N PHE A 47 -23.55 -13.35 -15.54
CA PHE A 47 -22.84 -14.40 -16.25
C PHE A 47 -23.26 -14.48 -17.72
N SER A 48 -24.57 -14.56 -17.96
CA SER A 48 -25.11 -14.63 -19.32
C SER A 48 -24.75 -13.38 -20.13
N ALA A 49 -24.84 -12.20 -19.50
CA ALA A 49 -24.46 -10.94 -20.12
C ALA A 49 -22.95 -10.87 -20.44
N ALA A 50 -22.10 -11.31 -19.51
CA ALA A 50 -20.64 -11.32 -19.70
C ALA A 50 -20.24 -12.22 -20.88
N ARG A 51 -20.83 -13.42 -20.99
CA ARG A 51 -20.55 -14.34 -22.11
C ARG A 51 -21.01 -13.78 -23.45
N ALA A 52 -22.21 -13.18 -23.50
CA ALA A 52 -22.72 -12.55 -24.73
C ALA A 52 -21.82 -11.37 -25.16
N GLU A 53 -21.37 -10.55 -24.21
CA GLU A 53 -20.46 -9.44 -24.48
C GLU A 53 -19.08 -9.94 -24.95
N ALA A 54 -18.59 -11.04 -24.36
CA ALA A 54 -17.33 -11.66 -24.74
C ALA A 54 -17.39 -12.26 -26.16
N GLU A 55 -18.48 -12.94 -26.49
CA GLU A 55 -18.74 -13.48 -27.84
C GLU A 55 -18.72 -12.37 -28.88
N VAL A 56 -19.47 -11.28 -28.65
CA VAL A 56 -19.56 -10.15 -29.59
C VAL A 56 -18.24 -9.40 -29.72
N SER A 57 -17.50 -9.22 -28.62
CA SER A 57 -16.30 -8.37 -28.60
C SER A 57 -15.02 -9.10 -29.00
N PHE A 58 -14.94 -10.40 -28.71
CA PHE A 58 -13.70 -11.18 -28.81
C PHE A 58 -13.86 -12.50 -29.55
N ASN A 59 -15.06 -12.81 -30.08
CA ASN A 59 -15.37 -14.07 -30.76
C ASN A 59 -14.99 -15.30 -29.90
N ASN A 60 -15.13 -15.15 -28.58
CA ASN A 60 -14.88 -16.17 -27.58
C ASN A 60 -15.82 -15.92 -26.37
N PRO A 61 -16.75 -16.84 -26.05
CA PRO A 61 -17.72 -16.67 -24.97
C PRO A 61 -17.19 -17.10 -23.60
N ASP A 62 -15.93 -17.50 -23.51
CA ASP A 62 -15.34 -18.07 -22.30
C ASP A 62 -15.14 -16.98 -21.26
N VAL A 63 -15.61 -17.28 -20.05
CA VAL A 63 -15.45 -16.43 -18.88
C VAL A 63 -14.85 -17.23 -17.72
N TYR A 64 -14.14 -16.53 -16.86
CA TYR A 64 -13.64 -17.05 -15.59
C TYR A 64 -14.11 -16.15 -14.45
N LEU A 65 -14.07 -16.71 -13.23
CA LEU A 65 -14.51 -16.04 -12.03
C LEU A 65 -13.32 -15.65 -11.17
N GLU A 66 -13.37 -14.45 -10.60
CA GLU A 66 -12.44 -14.01 -9.58
C GLU A 66 -13.22 -13.44 -8.39
N LYS A 67 -12.67 -13.60 -7.18
CA LYS A 67 -13.21 -12.91 -6.02
C LYS A 67 -13.11 -11.41 -6.23
N MET A 68 -14.22 -10.69 -6.05
CA MET A 68 -14.18 -9.23 -5.94
C MET A 68 -13.97 -8.86 -4.47
N ILE A 69 -12.83 -8.25 -4.17
CA ILE A 69 -12.60 -7.72 -2.82
C ILE A 69 -13.15 -6.30 -2.77
N VAL A 70 -14.21 -6.12 -2.00
CA VAL A 70 -14.86 -4.81 -1.82
C VAL A 70 -14.18 -4.06 -0.69
N ASN A 71 -13.81 -2.80 -0.96
CA ASN A 71 -13.20 -1.91 0.02
C ASN A 71 -12.08 -2.58 0.84
N PRO A 72 -11.07 -3.20 0.18
CA PRO A 72 -10.00 -3.87 0.91
C PRO A 72 -9.13 -2.89 1.69
N ARG A 73 -8.34 -3.46 2.60
CA ARG A 73 -7.06 -2.91 3.00
C ARG A 73 -5.93 -3.50 2.15
N HIS A 74 -4.88 -2.72 1.94
CA HIS A 74 -3.69 -3.15 1.22
C HIS A 74 -2.62 -3.52 2.25
N ILE A 75 -2.33 -4.81 2.38
CA ILE A 75 -1.31 -5.33 3.28
C ILE A 75 -0.21 -5.96 2.46
N GLU A 76 1.04 -5.70 2.79
CA GLU A 76 2.16 -6.28 2.07
C GLU A 76 3.23 -6.80 3.02
N VAL A 77 3.92 -7.87 2.62
CA VAL A 77 4.94 -8.52 3.46
C VAL A 77 6.31 -8.37 2.82
N GLN A 78 7.25 -7.83 3.59
CA GLN A 78 8.66 -7.83 3.21
C GLN A 78 9.20 -9.25 3.29
N VAL A 79 9.75 -9.74 2.19
CA VAL A 79 10.45 -11.03 2.14
C VAL A 79 11.88 -10.83 1.67
N ILE A 80 12.76 -11.73 2.10
CA ILE A 80 14.13 -11.80 1.63
C ILE A 80 14.56 -13.27 1.55
N GLY A 81 15.20 -13.62 0.44
CA GLY A 81 15.74 -14.96 0.20
C GLY A 81 17.19 -14.91 -0.31
N ASP A 82 18.00 -15.90 0.06
CA ASP A 82 19.36 -16.05 -0.47
C ASP A 82 19.49 -17.19 -1.50
N LYS A 83 20.67 -17.29 -2.12
CA LYS A 83 21.00 -18.34 -3.09
C LYS A 83 21.24 -19.72 -2.45
N HIS A 84 21.10 -19.83 -1.13
CA HIS A 84 21.35 -21.05 -0.35
C HIS A 84 20.07 -21.69 0.18
N GLY A 85 18.90 -21.19 -0.26
CA GLY A 85 17.60 -21.73 0.10
C GLY A 85 17.07 -21.23 1.46
N ASN A 86 17.63 -20.14 2.00
CA ASN A 86 17.09 -19.49 3.19
C ASN A 86 16.08 -18.41 2.80
N TYR A 87 14.93 -18.39 3.47
CA TYR A 87 13.83 -17.46 3.24
C TYR A 87 13.27 -16.98 4.57
N VAL A 88 13.02 -15.68 4.69
CA VAL A 88 12.46 -15.05 5.88
C VAL A 88 11.56 -13.88 5.48
N TYR A 89 10.55 -13.61 6.31
CA TYR A 89 9.76 -12.38 6.22
C TYR A 89 10.16 -11.41 7.34
N LEU A 90 10.11 -10.12 7.02
CA LEU A 90 10.50 -9.01 7.91
C LEU A 90 9.28 -8.18 8.35
N GLY A 91 8.18 -8.88 8.58
CA GLY A 91 6.91 -8.30 8.96
C GLY A 91 6.13 -7.74 7.77
N GLU A 92 5.00 -7.13 8.09
CA GLU A 92 4.07 -6.55 7.14
C GLU A 92 3.98 -5.03 7.25
N ARG A 93 3.46 -4.42 6.20
CA ARG A 93 3.15 -3.00 6.11
C ARG A 93 1.68 -2.83 5.72
N ASP A 94 1.01 -1.90 6.36
CA ASP A 94 -0.30 -1.40 5.92
C ASP A 94 -0.05 -0.21 4.97
N CYS A 95 -0.44 -0.39 3.72
CA CYS A 95 -0.28 0.60 2.67
C CYS A 95 -1.63 1.08 2.15
N THR A 96 -2.69 0.98 2.96
CA THR A 96 -4.07 1.25 2.52
C THR A 96 -4.33 2.72 2.18
N ILE A 97 -3.59 3.66 2.79
CA ILE A 97 -3.76 5.09 2.51
C ILE A 97 -3.13 5.43 1.15
N GLN A 98 -3.99 5.45 0.14
CA GLN A 98 -3.63 5.66 -1.25
C GLN A 98 -4.56 6.67 -1.91
N ARG A 99 -4.07 7.38 -2.92
CA ARG A 99 -4.86 8.20 -3.83
C ARG A 99 -4.68 7.66 -5.24
N ARG A 100 -5.76 7.32 -5.95
CA ARG A 100 -5.66 6.74 -7.31
C ARG A 100 -4.63 5.60 -7.40
N ARG A 101 -4.60 4.73 -6.39
CA ARG A 101 -3.65 3.61 -6.23
C ARG A 101 -2.18 3.99 -6.03
N GLN A 102 -1.89 5.25 -5.71
CA GLN A 102 -0.57 5.70 -5.29
C GLN A 102 -0.54 5.79 -3.76
N LYS A 103 0.33 5.02 -3.13
CA LYS A 103 0.54 5.00 -1.67
C LYS A 103 1.06 6.37 -1.20
N LEU A 104 0.52 6.87 -0.08
CA LEU A 104 0.87 8.17 0.50
C LEU A 104 1.35 8.08 1.96
N ILE A 105 0.74 7.17 2.73
CA ILE A 105 1.11 6.85 4.12
C ILE A 105 1.22 5.34 4.23
N GLU A 106 2.33 4.86 4.76
CA GLU A 106 2.56 3.44 5.04
C GLU A 106 2.97 3.26 6.50
N GLU A 107 2.47 2.21 7.16
CA GLU A 107 2.82 1.94 8.57
C GLU A 107 3.14 0.48 8.84
N ALA A 108 4.04 0.24 9.79
CA ALA A 108 4.51 -1.08 10.18
C ALA A 108 4.70 -1.17 11.71
N PRO A 109 4.17 -2.20 12.37
CA PRO A 109 3.27 -3.22 11.82
C PRO A 109 1.89 -2.63 11.44
N SER A 110 1.06 -3.40 10.73
CA SER A 110 -0.33 -3.00 10.47
C SER A 110 -1.12 -2.93 11.79
N PRO A 111 -1.90 -1.85 12.03
CA PRO A 111 -2.61 -1.66 13.30
C PRO A 111 -3.78 -2.63 13.51
N ILE A 112 -4.26 -3.29 12.44
CA ILE A 112 -5.43 -4.16 12.48
C ILE A 112 -5.07 -5.66 12.53
N LEU A 113 -3.83 -6.02 12.21
CA LEU A 113 -3.42 -7.42 12.15
C LEU A 113 -3.11 -7.98 13.55
N THR A 114 -3.81 -9.05 13.92
CA THR A 114 -3.46 -9.83 15.11
C THR A 114 -2.13 -10.57 14.91
N PRO A 115 -1.41 -10.94 15.98
CA PRO A 115 -0.18 -11.73 15.86
C PRO A 115 -0.35 -13.04 15.08
N SER A 116 -1.50 -13.70 15.23
CA SER A 116 -1.82 -14.94 14.52
C SER A 116 -2.01 -14.70 13.02
N LEU A 117 -2.77 -13.68 12.64
CA LEU A 117 -2.97 -13.34 11.23
C LEU A 117 -1.67 -12.88 10.57
N ARG A 118 -0.90 -12.02 11.26
CA ARG A 118 0.44 -11.58 10.82
C ARG A 118 1.35 -12.75 10.50
N LYS A 119 1.41 -13.75 11.38
CA LYS A 119 2.18 -14.98 11.16
C LYS A 119 1.69 -15.71 9.91
N LYS A 120 0.38 -15.91 9.75
CA LYS A 120 -0.20 -16.59 8.58
C LYS A 120 0.14 -15.89 7.25
N VAL A 121 0.01 -14.56 7.20
CA VAL A 121 0.33 -13.78 5.98
C VAL A 121 1.84 -13.83 5.71
N GLY A 122 2.68 -13.73 6.74
CA GLY A 122 4.13 -13.85 6.63
C GLY A 122 4.59 -15.22 6.09
N GLU A 123 4.02 -16.30 6.62
CA GLU A 123 4.29 -17.67 6.16
C GLU A 123 3.81 -17.90 4.72
N ALA A 124 2.64 -17.35 4.34
CA ALA A 124 2.14 -17.40 2.97
C ALA A 124 3.07 -16.67 2.00
N ALA A 125 3.56 -15.48 2.37
CA ALA A 125 4.51 -14.71 1.56
C ALA A 125 5.83 -15.48 1.35
N VAL A 126 6.38 -16.10 2.40
CA VAL A 126 7.58 -16.95 2.30
C VAL A 126 7.33 -18.16 1.41
N ALA A 127 6.17 -18.81 1.52
CA ALA A 127 5.82 -19.95 0.68
C ALA A 127 5.81 -19.58 -0.82
N ILE A 128 5.26 -18.41 -1.17
CA ILE A 128 5.24 -17.89 -2.55
C ILE A 128 6.66 -17.71 -3.10
N VAL A 129 7.52 -16.96 -2.39
CA VAL A 129 8.88 -16.70 -2.88
C VAL A 129 9.77 -17.94 -2.88
N LYS A 130 9.55 -18.87 -1.93
CA LYS A 130 10.24 -20.15 -1.90
C LYS A 130 9.84 -21.03 -3.08
N ALA A 131 8.56 -21.11 -3.41
CA ALA A 131 8.08 -21.86 -4.57
C ALA A 131 8.66 -21.33 -5.89
N ALA A 132 8.87 -20.01 -5.97
CA ALA A 132 9.49 -19.36 -7.13
C ALA A 132 11.03 -19.47 -7.16
N GLY A 133 11.68 -19.99 -6.12
CA GLY A 133 13.15 -19.98 -6.01
C GLY A 133 13.73 -18.57 -5.98
N TYR A 134 12.96 -17.57 -5.51
CA TYR A 134 13.35 -16.16 -5.54
C TYR A 134 14.49 -15.86 -4.57
N HIS A 135 15.40 -14.97 -4.95
CA HIS A 135 16.47 -14.47 -4.09
C HIS A 135 16.61 -12.96 -4.24
N SER A 136 17.16 -12.27 -3.25
CA SER A 136 17.08 -10.81 -3.01
C SER A 136 15.88 -10.44 -2.13
N VAL A 137 15.69 -9.14 -1.90
CA VAL A 137 14.50 -8.60 -1.23
C VAL A 137 13.37 -8.46 -2.23
N GLY A 138 12.16 -8.78 -1.79
CA GLY A 138 10.95 -8.55 -2.55
C GLY A 138 9.77 -8.32 -1.61
N THR A 139 8.63 -7.99 -2.17
CA THR A 139 7.41 -7.79 -1.39
C THR A 139 6.28 -8.61 -2.00
N VAL A 140 5.54 -9.31 -1.16
CA VAL A 140 4.30 -9.98 -1.56
C VAL A 140 3.14 -9.10 -1.09
N GLU A 141 2.32 -8.62 -2.02
CA GLU A 141 1.18 -7.77 -1.73
C GLU A 141 -0.11 -8.59 -1.64
N PHE A 142 -0.98 -8.21 -0.70
CA PHE A 142 -2.25 -8.83 -0.39
C PHE A 142 -3.36 -7.79 -0.26
N LEU A 143 -4.57 -8.18 -0.63
CA LEU A 143 -5.79 -7.48 -0.25
C LEU A 143 -6.39 -8.16 0.97
N LEU A 144 -6.81 -7.37 1.96
CA LEU A 144 -7.49 -7.85 3.15
C LEU A 144 -8.95 -7.37 3.14
N ASP A 145 -9.90 -8.30 3.23
CA ASP A 145 -11.33 -7.96 3.29
C ASP A 145 -11.80 -7.59 4.71
N GLN A 146 -13.09 -7.25 4.85
CA GLN A 146 -13.68 -6.82 6.12
C GLN A 146 -13.76 -7.97 7.15
N GLU A 147 -13.81 -9.20 6.67
CA GLU A 147 -13.80 -10.42 7.47
C GLU A 147 -12.38 -10.89 7.85
N MET A 148 -11.36 -10.09 7.54
CA MET A 148 -9.94 -10.35 7.82
C MET A 148 -9.36 -11.55 7.05
N ASN A 149 -9.95 -11.92 5.92
CA ASN A 149 -9.36 -12.84 4.95
C ASN A 149 -8.40 -12.07 4.04
N PHE A 150 -7.26 -12.68 3.73
CA PHE A 150 -6.25 -12.09 2.86
C PHE A 150 -6.15 -12.85 1.54
N TYR A 151 -5.94 -12.10 0.46
CA TYR A 151 -5.89 -12.60 -0.91
C TYR A 151 -4.63 -12.10 -1.58
N PHE A 152 -3.85 -13.00 -2.15
CA PHE A 152 -2.66 -12.63 -2.91
C PHE A 152 -3.02 -11.70 -4.07
N MET A 153 -2.23 -10.65 -4.26
CA MET A 153 -2.42 -9.69 -5.34
C MET A 153 -1.25 -9.73 -6.33
N GLU A 154 -0.04 -9.42 -5.87
CA GLU A 154 1.15 -9.42 -6.72
C GLU A 154 2.45 -9.63 -5.92
N VAL A 155 3.56 -9.83 -6.64
CA VAL A 155 4.92 -9.81 -6.06
C VAL A 155 5.70 -8.69 -6.71
N ASN A 156 6.19 -7.76 -5.90
CA ASN A 156 7.18 -6.78 -6.30
C ASN A 156 8.58 -7.40 -6.11
N THR A 157 9.21 -7.82 -7.20
CA THR A 157 10.53 -8.48 -7.23
C THR A 157 11.70 -7.50 -7.10
N ARG A 158 11.51 -6.44 -6.33
CA ARG A 158 12.45 -5.35 -6.10
C ARG A 158 12.20 -4.73 -4.72
N ILE A 159 13.14 -3.90 -4.28
CA ILE A 159 12.92 -3.01 -3.13
C ILE A 159 11.78 -2.00 -3.44
N GLN A 160 11.01 -1.65 -2.41
CA GLN A 160 9.92 -0.68 -2.50
C GLN A 160 10.30 0.64 -1.81
N VAL A 161 9.53 1.70 -2.06
CA VAL A 161 9.79 3.04 -1.50
C VAL A 161 9.72 3.01 0.04
N GLU A 162 8.72 2.29 0.54
CA GLU A 162 8.34 2.05 1.92
C GLU A 162 9.15 0.95 2.64
N HIS A 163 10.26 0.47 2.07
CA HIS A 163 11.12 -0.50 2.76
C HIS A 163 11.67 0.03 4.09
N THR A 164 11.83 1.34 4.21
CA THR A 164 12.37 2.07 5.36
C THR A 164 11.63 1.76 6.66
N ILE A 165 10.30 1.61 6.64
CA ILE A 165 9.54 1.31 7.85
C ILE A 165 9.81 -0.10 8.36
N THR A 166 10.11 -1.04 7.46
CA THR A 166 10.57 -2.38 7.83
C THR A 166 11.98 -2.33 8.40
N GLU A 167 12.88 -1.53 7.83
CA GLU A 167 14.24 -1.36 8.39
C GLU A 167 14.20 -0.79 9.81
N GLU A 168 13.42 0.27 10.04
CA GLU A 168 13.29 0.90 11.36
C GLU A 168 12.60 -0.01 12.40
N LEU A 169 11.69 -0.87 11.94
CA LEU A 169 10.97 -1.81 12.80
C LEU A 169 11.86 -2.99 13.24
N THR A 170 12.66 -3.52 12.31
CA THR A 170 13.42 -4.77 12.49
C THR A 170 14.91 -4.58 12.77
N GLY A 171 15.46 -3.40 12.45
CA GLY A 171 16.90 -3.13 12.45
C GLY A 171 17.67 -3.76 11.28
N VAL A 172 16.98 -4.37 10.31
CA VAL A 172 17.61 -5.00 9.14
C VAL A 172 17.72 -3.99 8.02
N ASP A 173 18.96 -3.68 7.62
CA ASP A 173 19.29 -2.87 6.43
C ASP A 173 19.07 -3.69 5.15
N LEU A 174 17.98 -3.40 4.43
CA LEU A 174 17.52 -4.20 3.30
C LEU A 174 18.43 -4.02 2.08
N ALA A 175 18.88 -2.78 1.82
CA ALA A 175 19.76 -2.49 0.70
C ALA A 175 21.11 -3.21 0.87
N ARG A 176 21.67 -3.23 2.08
CA ARG A 176 22.90 -3.96 2.39
C ARG A 176 22.72 -5.47 2.22
N GLU A 177 21.63 -6.05 2.71
CA GLU A 177 21.39 -7.48 2.53
C GLU A 177 21.18 -7.86 1.05
N GLN A 178 20.53 -7.02 0.24
CA GLN A 178 20.46 -7.22 -1.22
C GLN A 178 21.87 -7.36 -1.84
N ILE A 179 22.80 -6.47 -1.47
CA ILE A 179 24.17 -6.49 -2.00
C ILE A 179 24.90 -7.76 -1.55
N LYS A 180 24.78 -8.16 -0.28
CA LYS A 180 25.38 -9.40 0.24
C LYS A 180 24.85 -10.64 -0.49
N ILE A 181 23.53 -10.73 -0.68
CA ILE A 181 22.91 -11.85 -1.42
C ILE A 181 23.38 -11.88 -2.88
N ALA A 182 23.50 -10.72 -3.53
CA ALA A 182 24.01 -10.62 -4.89
C ALA A 182 25.43 -11.21 -4.99
N ARG A 183 26.28 -10.94 -3.98
CA ARG A 183 27.63 -11.51 -3.82
C ARG A 183 27.66 -13.01 -3.44
N GLY A 184 26.51 -13.64 -3.26
CA GLY A 184 26.39 -15.06 -2.90
C GLY A 184 26.59 -15.35 -1.42
N GLU A 185 26.55 -14.33 -0.56
CA GLU A 185 26.57 -14.54 0.90
C GLU A 185 25.25 -15.15 1.38
N LYS A 186 25.30 -15.85 2.52
CA LYS A 186 24.11 -16.36 3.20
C LYS A 186 23.44 -15.23 3.99
N LEU A 187 22.12 -15.37 4.21
CA LEU A 187 21.41 -14.48 5.14
C LEU A 187 22.10 -14.48 6.51
N SER A 188 22.25 -13.27 7.07
CA SER A 188 22.95 -13.05 8.33
C SER A 188 22.11 -13.37 9.58
N PHE A 189 20.82 -13.69 9.39
CA PHE A 189 19.84 -13.94 10.45
C PHE A 189 18.80 -14.97 10.00
N LYS A 190 18.01 -15.50 10.95
CA LYS A 190 16.91 -16.44 10.74
C LYS A 190 15.59 -15.81 11.17
N GLN A 191 14.47 -16.45 10.84
CA GLN A 191 13.12 -15.93 11.16
C GLN A 191 12.93 -15.64 12.65
N LYS A 192 13.50 -16.48 13.51
CA LYS A 192 13.42 -16.35 14.98
C LYS A 192 14.20 -15.16 15.55
N ASP A 193 15.12 -14.59 14.77
CA ASP A 193 15.97 -13.47 15.18
C ASP A 193 15.30 -12.12 14.81
N VAL A 194 14.20 -12.15 14.06
CA VAL A 194 13.45 -10.96 13.64
C VAL A 194 12.47 -10.56 14.75
N GLU A 195 12.72 -9.39 15.33
CA GLU A 195 11.84 -8.79 16.35
C GLU A 195 11.16 -7.55 15.78
N PHE A 196 9.89 -7.35 16.14
CA PHE A 196 9.13 -6.16 15.76
C PHE A 196 8.99 -5.26 16.99
N LYS A 197 9.70 -4.12 17.00
CA LYS A 197 9.72 -3.20 18.14
C LYS A 197 9.20 -1.82 17.76
N GLY A 198 8.08 -1.45 18.38
CA GLY A 198 7.45 -0.16 18.21
C GLY A 198 6.47 -0.13 17.04
N HIS A 199 6.18 1.09 16.59
CA HIS A 199 5.33 1.38 15.43
C HIS A 199 6.00 2.46 14.58
N ILE A 200 6.08 2.21 13.29
CA ILE A 200 6.76 3.07 12.34
C ILE A 200 5.76 3.56 11.30
N ILE A 201 5.80 4.86 10.98
CA ILE A 201 4.97 5.46 9.94
C ILE A 201 5.86 6.20 8.96
N GLN A 202 5.65 5.98 7.67
CA GLN A 202 6.24 6.76 6.60
C GLN A 202 5.18 7.66 5.96
N PHE A 203 5.57 8.91 5.69
CA PHE A 203 4.82 9.89 4.92
C PHE A 203 5.60 10.24 3.66
N ARG A 204 4.95 10.13 2.49
CA ARG A 204 5.53 10.59 1.22
C ARG A 204 5.33 12.08 1.05
N ILE A 205 6.40 12.86 1.16
CA ILE A 205 6.37 14.31 0.95
C ILE A 205 6.57 14.58 -0.53
N ASN A 206 5.50 14.97 -1.22
CA ASN A 206 5.47 15.17 -2.66
C ASN A 206 5.20 16.63 -2.98
N ALA A 207 5.75 17.11 -4.10
CA ALA A 207 5.49 18.42 -4.68
C ALA A 207 4.13 18.43 -5.39
N GLU A 208 3.07 18.38 -4.59
CA GLU A 208 1.67 18.36 -5.02
C GLU A 208 0.86 19.30 -4.12
N ASN A 209 -0.24 19.85 -4.63
CA ASN A 209 -1.15 20.68 -3.84
C ASN A 209 -2.42 19.88 -3.47
N PRO A 210 -2.57 19.38 -2.23
CA PRO A 210 -3.74 18.62 -1.81
C PRO A 210 -5.07 19.37 -1.99
N SER A 211 -5.09 20.69 -1.81
CA SER A 211 -6.31 21.50 -1.92
C SER A 211 -6.85 21.62 -3.35
N THR A 212 -6.03 21.30 -4.35
CA THR A 212 -6.40 21.29 -5.77
C THR A 212 -6.24 19.88 -6.35
N ASN A 213 -6.83 18.89 -5.68
CA ASN A 213 -6.84 17.48 -6.11
C ASN A 213 -5.43 16.93 -6.36
N PHE A 214 -4.47 17.33 -5.51
CA PHE A 214 -3.06 16.91 -5.60
C PHE A 214 -2.44 17.23 -6.96
N SER A 215 -2.73 18.41 -7.51
CA SER A 215 -2.10 18.86 -8.74
C SER A 215 -0.59 18.98 -8.55
N PRO A 216 0.25 18.52 -9.50
CA PRO A 216 1.70 18.64 -9.41
C PRO A 216 2.13 20.10 -9.24
N SER A 217 3.18 20.31 -8.45
CA SER A 217 3.77 21.62 -8.14
C SER A 217 5.29 21.59 -8.34
N PRO A 218 5.79 21.31 -9.56
CA PRO A 218 7.22 21.38 -9.85
C PRO A 218 7.72 22.83 -9.70
N GLY A 219 8.97 23.02 -9.33
CA GLY A 219 9.50 24.36 -9.06
C GLY A 219 10.81 24.34 -8.30
N LYS A 220 11.33 25.52 -8.00
CA LYS A 220 12.55 25.67 -7.19
C LYS A 220 12.17 25.63 -5.71
N LEU A 221 12.85 24.79 -4.94
CA LEU A 221 12.80 24.83 -3.49
C LEU A 221 13.54 26.08 -3.02
N GLU A 222 12.82 27.12 -2.60
CA GLU A 222 13.45 28.35 -2.08
C GLU A 222 14.17 28.06 -0.76
N TYR A 223 13.51 27.30 0.11
CA TYR A 223 14.09 26.71 1.30
C TYR A 223 13.56 25.29 1.48
N TYR A 224 14.42 24.42 2.01
CA TYR A 224 14.12 23.05 2.39
C TYR A 224 14.74 22.80 3.77
N ILE A 225 13.88 22.70 4.78
CA ILE A 225 14.27 22.51 6.18
C ILE A 225 13.57 21.23 6.65
N PRO A 226 14.22 20.06 6.53
CA PRO A 226 13.66 18.80 7.00
C PRO A 226 13.66 18.75 8.54
N PRO A 227 12.70 18.03 9.16
CA PRO A 227 12.70 17.83 10.59
C PRO A 227 13.84 16.89 11.00
N GLY A 228 14.20 16.98 12.28
CA GLY A 228 15.16 16.07 12.89
C GLY A 228 14.73 15.64 14.29
N GLY A 229 15.72 15.33 15.13
CA GLY A 229 15.50 14.93 16.51
C GLY A 229 15.20 13.43 16.68
N PRO A 230 14.95 12.99 17.93
CA PRO A 230 14.71 11.57 18.22
C PRO A 230 13.57 10.99 17.38
N HIS A 231 13.77 9.75 16.96
CA HIS A 231 12.76 8.93 16.25
C HIS A 231 12.28 9.49 14.91
N VAL A 232 13.05 10.37 14.28
CA VAL A 232 12.79 10.90 12.93
C VAL A 232 13.93 10.52 12.01
N ARG A 233 13.58 9.92 10.87
CA ARG A 233 14.47 9.65 9.74
C ARG A 233 13.90 10.36 8.51
N VAL A 234 14.76 11.01 7.74
CA VAL A 234 14.39 11.64 6.47
C VAL A 234 15.31 11.10 5.39
N ASP A 235 14.71 10.48 4.38
CA ASP A 235 15.40 10.07 3.16
C ASP A 235 15.02 11.07 2.06
N SER A 236 15.99 11.82 1.53
CA SER A 236 15.75 12.79 0.46
C SER A 236 17.01 13.01 -0.38
N ALA A 237 16.82 13.41 -1.63
CA ALA A 237 17.87 13.95 -2.50
C ALA A 237 17.74 15.47 -2.71
N CYS A 238 16.75 16.11 -2.07
CA CYS A 238 16.48 17.54 -2.21
C CYS A 238 17.30 18.38 -1.23
N TYR A 239 17.51 19.64 -1.59
CA TYR A 239 18.19 20.66 -0.80
C TYR A 239 17.71 22.06 -1.20
N SER A 240 17.94 23.08 -0.37
CA SER A 240 17.57 24.46 -0.72
C SER A 240 18.21 24.88 -2.04
N GLY A 241 17.41 25.37 -2.97
CA GLY A 241 17.80 25.72 -4.33
C GLY A 241 17.60 24.62 -5.37
N TYR A 242 17.30 23.37 -4.97
CA TYR A 242 16.98 22.28 -5.90
C TYR A 242 15.74 22.62 -6.73
N LYS A 243 15.76 22.26 -8.02
CA LYS A 243 14.64 22.47 -8.94
C LYS A 243 13.95 21.13 -9.22
N ILE A 244 12.75 20.97 -8.69
CA ILE A 244 11.91 19.81 -8.92
C ILE A 244 11.46 19.81 -10.39
N PRO A 245 11.86 18.81 -11.17
CA PRO A 245 11.52 18.73 -12.58
C PRO A 245 10.05 18.31 -12.79
N PRO A 246 9.38 18.78 -13.87
CA PRO A 246 7.98 18.44 -14.14
C PRO A 246 7.77 17.06 -14.76
N ASN A 247 8.85 16.40 -15.19
CA ASN A 247 8.82 15.17 -15.99
C ASN A 247 9.15 13.89 -15.20
N TYR A 248 9.31 13.98 -13.88
CA TYR A 248 9.55 12.83 -13.00
C TYR A 248 8.52 12.79 -11.86
N ASP A 249 8.65 11.79 -11.00
CA ASP A 249 7.86 11.69 -9.77
C ASP A 249 8.02 12.95 -8.90
N SER A 250 6.93 13.35 -8.23
CA SER A 250 6.83 14.55 -7.42
C SER A 250 7.52 14.45 -6.05
N MET A 251 8.05 13.27 -5.68
CA MET A 251 8.62 13.02 -4.36
C MET A 251 9.79 13.95 -4.02
N ILE A 252 9.62 14.69 -2.93
CA ILE A 252 10.63 15.55 -2.31
C ILE A 252 11.43 14.75 -1.29
N ALA A 253 10.73 14.03 -0.40
CA ALA A 253 11.32 13.29 0.70
C ALA A 253 10.39 12.16 1.18
N LYS A 254 10.97 11.19 1.87
CA LYS A 254 10.24 10.27 2.73
C LYS A 254 10.50 10.70 4.17
N LEU A 255 9.45 10.97 4.93
CA LEU A 255 9.53 11.22 6.37
C LEU A 255 9.14 9.94 7.10
N ILE A 256 10.04 9.38 7.87
CA ILE A 256 9.83 8.16 8.66
C ILE A 256 9.90 8.52 10.13
N VAL A 257 8.90 8.08 10.89
CA VAL A 257 8.84 8.30 12.34
C VAL A 257 8.62 7.00 13.09
N LYS A 258 9.17 6.92 14.30
CA LYS A 258 9.08 5.77 15.19
C LYS A 258 8.44 6.16 16.52
N GLY A 259 7.63 5.28 17.08
CA GLY A 259 7.16 5.32 18.47
C GLY A 259 7.22 3.94 19.11
N ALA A 260 7.08 3.86 20.43
CA ALA A 260 6.90 2.59 21.15
C ALA A 260 5.55 1.94 20.81
N ASP A 261 4.56 2.75 20.45
CA ASP A 261 3.29 2.34 19.89
C ASP A 261 2.81 3.32 18.79
N ARG A 262 1.67 3.03 18.17
CA ARG A 262 1.10 3.87 17.10
C ARG A 262 0.76 5.28 17.58
N ALA A 263 0.28 5.43 18.81
CA ALA A 263 -0.11 6.73 19.34
C ALA A 263 1.12 7.64 19.53
N GLU A 264 2.23 7.08 20.03
CA GLU A 264 3.50 7.78 20.12
C GLU A 264 4.07 8.10 18.73
N ALA A 265 4.02 7.15 17.78
CA ALA A 265 4.47 7.40 16.41
C ALA A 265 3.68 8.56 15.76
N ILE A 266 2.37 8.63 16.00
CA ILE A 266 1.51 9.76 15.58
C ILE A 266 1.93 11.07 16.26
N ALA A 267 2.27 11.05 17.56
CA ALA A 267 2.75 12.24 18.27
C ALA A 267 4.07 12.76 17.69
N VAL A 268 5.02 11.85 17.39
CA VAL A 268 6.28 12.18 16.71
C VAL A 268 6.00 12.72 15.30
N ALA A 269 5.08 12.11 14.55
CA ALA A 269 4.66 12.58 13.23
C ALA A 269 4.13 14.02 13.27
N LYS A 270 3.26 14.34 14.24
CA LYS A 270 2.69 15.68 14.40
C LYS A 270 3.78 16.74 14.59
N ARG A 271 4.77 16.45 15.43
CA ARG A 271 5.93 17.34 15.62
C ARG A 271 6.75 17.46 14.33
N ALA A 272 7.17 16.33 13.76
CA ALA A 272 8.06 16.30 12.61
C ALA A 272 7.45 17.00 11.38
N LEU A 273 6.16 16.77 11.09
CA LEU A 273 5.45 17.45 9.99
C LEU A 273 5.23 18.94 10.25
N LYS A 274 5.15 19.38 11.51
CA LYS A 274 5.05 20.82 11.85
C LYS A 274 6.38 21.53 11.65
N GLU A 275 7.49 20.85 11.91
CA GLU A 275 8.87 21.35 11.74
C GLU A 275 9.38 21.22 10.29
N PHE A 276 8.70 20.47 9.43
CA PHE A 276 9.10 20.31 8.03
C PHE A 276 8.67 21.54 7.21
N HIS A 277 9.62 22.42 6.91
CA HIS A 277 9.36 23.63 6.14
C HIS A 277 9.92 23.53 4.71
N ILE A 278 9.03 23.74 3.73
CA ILE A 278 9.34 23.73 2.30
C ILE A 278 8.76 25.00 1.68
N GLY A 279 9.58 25.75 0.94
CA GLY A 279 9.21 26.98 0.25
C GLY A 279 9.36 26.89 -1.26
N GLY A 280 8.62 27.72 -1.99
CA GLY A 280 8.66 27.81 -3.46
C GLY A 280 7.77 26.81 -4.22
N VAL A 281 7.26 25.78 -3.54
CA VAL A 281 6.31 24.79 -4.09
C VAL A 281 5.25 24.40 -3.07
N HIS A 282 4.10 23.92 -3.53
CA HIS A 282 3.15 23.21 -2.66
C HIS A 282 3.67 21.81 -2.31
N SER A 283 3.23 21.29 -1.17
CA SER A 283 3.55 19.92 -0.77
C SER A 283 2.38 19.18 -0.10
N THR A 284 2.50 17.86 0.00
CA THR A 284 1.56 16.98 0.70
C THR A 284 1.61 17.08 2.23
N ILE A 285 2.42 17.97 2.82
CA ILE A 285 2.55 18.11 4.29
C ILE A 285 1.19 18.45 4.93
N SER A 286 0.40 19.36 4.35
CA SER A 286 -0.92 19.73 4.89
C SER A 286 -1.89 18.55 4.90
N PHE A 287 -1.84 17.72 3.86
CA PHE A 287 -2.59 16.46 3.80
C PHE A 287 -2.19 15.54 4.95
N HIS A 288 -0.90 15.30 5.16
CA HIS A 288 -0.44 14.44 6.24
C HIS A 288 -0.84 14.98 7.61
N GLN A 289 -0.72 16.29 7.84
CA GLN A 289 -1.16 16.93 9.08
C GLN A 289 -2.67 16.79 9.31
N TYR A 290 -3.48 16.88 8.24
CA TYR A 290 -4.92 16.63 8.29
C TYR A 290 -5.21 15.18 8.70
N MET A 291 -4.54 14.20 8.09
CA MET A 291 -4.74 12.78 8.40
C MET A 291 -4.45 12.47 9.89
N LEU A 292 -3.49 13.15 10.51
CA LEU A 292 -3.17 13.00 11.94
C LEU A 292 -4.21 13.60 12.90
N GLN A 293 -5.26 14.25 12.37
CA GLN A 293 -6.42 14.75 13.11
C GLN A 293 -7.72 14.08 12.67
N ASP A 294 -7.69 13.35 11.56
CA ASP A 294 -8.85 12.65 11.04
C ASP A 294 -9.20 11.46 11.93
N LYS A 295 -10.46 11.42 12.36
CA LYS A 295 -10.96 10.41 13.29
C LYS A 295 -10.85 9.00 12.71
N ARG A 296 -11.19 8.83 11.43
CA ARG A 296 -11.19 7.52 10.76
C ARG A 296 -9.77 6.96 10.62
N PHE A 297 -8.79 7.79 10.32
CA PHE A 297 -7.37 7.39 10.33
C PHE A 297 -6.87 7.00 11.72
N LEU A 298 -7.22 7.80 12.74
CA LEU A 298 -6.81 7.53 14.13
C LEU A 298 -7.44 6.24 14.66
N GLU A 299 -8.68 5.93 14.29
CA GLU A 299 -9.44 4.75 14.73
C GLU A 299 -9.23 3.51 13.83
N ASN A 300 -8.43 3.62 12.76
CA ASN A 300 -8.23 2.56 11.77
C ASN A 300 -9.50 2.17 10.99
N ASP A 301 -10.37 3.12 10.69
CA ASP A 301 -11.56 2.95 9.87
C ASP A 301 -11.36 3.51 8.45
N TYR A 302 -10.52 2.85 7.66
CA TYR A 302 -10.25 3.23 6.27
C TYR A 302 -9.96 2.02 5.39
N VAL A 303 -10.14 2.24 4.09
CA VAL A 303 -10.01 1.28 2.99
C VAL A 303 -9.31 1.96 1.82
N ILE A 304 -8.92 1.22 0.78
CA ILE A 304 -8.11 1.80 -0.31
C ILE A 304 -8.75 3.02 -1.00
N SER A 305 -10.08 3.12 -0.99
CA SER A 305 -10.85 4.21 -1.63
C SER A 305 -10.99 5.45 -0.74
N TYR A 306 -10.48 5.43 0.49
CA TYR A 306 -10.78 6.44 1.50
C TYR A 306 -10.37 7.86 1.09
N ILE A 307 -9.16 8.06 0.55
CA ILE A 307 -8.72 9.40 0.12
C ILE A 307 -9.51 9.89 -1.09
N ASP A 308 -9.82 8.99 -2.03
CA ASP A 308 -10.62 9.33 -3.21
C ASP A 308 -12.06 9.71 -2.80
N GLN A 309 -12.63 9.06 -1.76
CA GLN A 309 -13.92 9.44 -1.16
C GLN A 309 -13.87 10.84 -0.55
N LEU A 310 -12.88 11.14 0.29
CA LEU A 310 -12.71 12.48 0.88
C LEU A 310 -12.63 13.57 -0.20
N ILE A 311 -11.90 13.32 -1.29
CA ILE A 311 -11.81 14.26 -2.43
C ILE A 311 -13.19 14.44 -3.08
N SER A 312 -13.93 13.35 -3.30
CA SER A 312 -15.27 13.41 -3.91
C SER A 312 -16.29 14.15 -3.04
N GLU A 313 -16.10 14.14 -1.72
CA GLU A 313 -16.89 14.87 -0.74
C GLU A 313 -16.46 16.36 -0.61
N GLY A 314 -15.44 16.78 -1.35
CA GLY A 314 -14.95 18.16 -1.39
C GLY A 314 -13.94 18.51 -0.30
N CYS A 315 -13.29 17.52 0.32
CA CYS A 315 -12.23 17.77 1.29
C CYS A 315 -11.03 18.47 0.64
N THR A 316 -10.58 19.58 1.23
CA THR A 316 -9.42 20.36 0.75
C THR A 316 -8.14 20.08 1.55
N PHE A 317 -8.22 19.18 2.54
CA PHE A 317 -7.11 18.78 3.43
C PHE A 317 -6.43 19.96 4.14
N GLN A 318 -7.19 21.01 4.43
CA GLN A 318 -6.74 22.11 5.28
C GLN A 318 -6.93 21.73 6.75
N VAL A 319 -5.89 21.90 7.54
CA VAL A 319 -5.96 21.77 9.00
C VAL A 319 -6.75 22.95 9.54
N LYS A 320 -7.83 22.69 10.29
CA LYS A 320 -8.53 23.74 11.04
C LYS A 320 -7.59 24.24 12.13
N THR A 321 -6.99 25.41 11.93
CA THR A 321 -6.29 26.10 13.01
C THR A 321 -7.32 26.61 14.02
N HIS A 322 -7.59 25.82 15.05
CA HIS A 322 -8.14 26.37 16.28
C HIS A 322 -7.03 27.16 16.97
N GLU A 323 -6.96 28.46 16.66
CA GLU A 323 -6.72 29.56 17.60
C GLU A 323 -6.44 30.84 16.80
N LYS A 324 -7.41 31.74 16.83
CA LYS A 324 -7.11 33.16 16.87
C LYS A 324 -6.30 33.37 18.16
N PHE A 325 -5.00 33.63 18.04
CA PHE A 325 -4.34 34.45 19.04
C PHE A 325 -4.96 35.84 18.88
N HIS A 326 -6.00 36.10 19.67
CA HIS A 326 -6.42 37.47 19.94
C HIS A 326 -5.32 38.08 20.81
N GLU A 327 -4.59 39.04 20.23
CA GLU A 327 -3.81 40.04 20.98
C GLU A 327 -4.69 40.81 21.95
#